data_AF-A0A849ZWM8-F1
#
_entry.id   AF-A0A849ZWM8-F1
#
_cell.length_a   1.000
_cell.length_b   1.000
_cell.length_c   1.000
_cell.angle_alpha   90.00
_cell.angle_beta   90.00
_cell.angle_gamma   90.00
#
_symmetry.space_group_name_H-M   'P 1'
#
loop_
_entity.id
_entity.type
_entity.pdbx_description
1 polymer ?
#
loop_
_entity_poly.entity_id
_entity_poly.type
_entity_poly.pdbx_seq_one_letter_code
_entity_poly.pdbx_strand_id
1 'polypeptide(L)'
;MNASTPSSRERMRKLIAGAVAEIDPAQMAITRKLTPAQRFQQMLSMIDFVEGVAAHRLQQRRPELSKIEALRIIRRRNADL
;
A
#
# COMPACT_ATOMS: atom_id res chain seq x y z
N MET A 1 10.44 -9.91 -40.34
CA MET A 1 10.79 -10.17 -38.93
C MET A 1 9.50 -10.30 -38.15
N ASN A 2 9.06 -11.52 -37.83
CA ASN A 2 7.84 -11.74 -37.02
C ASN A 2 8.25 -11.79 -35.55
N ALA A 3 7.98 -10.71 -34.81
CA ALA A 3 8.14 -10.71 -33.36
C ALA A 3 7.14 -11.69 -32.75
N SER A 4 7.64 -12.82 -32.26
CA SER A 4 6.86 -13.79 -31.50
C SER A 4 6.31 -13.08 -30.25
N THR A 5 4.99 -12.93 -30.18
CA THR A 5 4.31 -12.43 -28.99
C THR A 5 4.67 -13.34 -27.80
N PRO A 6 5.14 -12.79 -26.67
CA PRO A 6 5.49 -13.61 -25.52
C PRO A 6 4.27 -14.42 -25.09
N SER A 7 4.47 -15.71 -24.83
CA SER A 7 3.40 -16.56 -24.32
C SER A 7 2.89 -15.98 -22.99
N SER A 8 1.59 -16.17 -22.69
CA SER A 8 1.00 -15.67 -21.42
C SER A 8 1.79 -16.12 -20.18
N ARG A 9 2.46 -17.28 -20.27
CA ARG A 9 3.34 -17.81 -19.22
C ARG A 9 4.63 -17.01 -19.04
N GLU A 10 5.25 -16.54 -20.12
CA GLU A 10 6.45 -15.68 -20.03
C GLU A 10 6.11 -14.30 -19.49
N ARG A 11 4.95 -13.75 -19.88
CA ARG A 11 4.46 -12.50 -19.31
C ARG A 11 4.20 -12.63 -17.82
N MET A 12 3.56 -13.72 -17.39
CA MET A 12 3.33 -14.02 -15.98
C MET A 12 4.65 -14.15 -15.20
N ARG A 13 5.64 -14.89 -15.73
CA ARG A 13 6.96 -15.03 -15.10
C ARG A 13 7.67 -13.70 -14.92
N LYS A 14 7.64 -12.82 -15.93
CA LYS A 14 8.25 -11.48 -15.84
C LYS A 14 7.57 -10.62 -14.77
N LEU A 15 6.24 -10.66 -14.67
CA LEU A 15 5.50 -9.93 -13.64
C LEU A 15 5.85 -10.44 -12.23
N ILE A 16 5.88 -11.76 -12.04
CA ILE A 16 6.27 -12.36 -10.77
C ILE A 16 7.73 -12.01 -10.43
N ALA A 17 8.65 -12.11 -11.38
CA ALA A 17 10.06 -11.78 -11.16
C ALA A 17 10.26 -10.31 -10.77
N GLY A 18 9.54 -9.38 -11.42
CA GLY A 18 9.55 -7.96 -11.05
C GLY A 18 9.00 -7.74 -9.64
N ALA A 19 7.83 -8.32 -9.33
CA ALA A 19 7.24 -8.22 -8.00
C ALA A 19 8.13 -8.81 -6.90
N VAL A 20 8.80 -9.94 -7.16
CA VAL A 20 9.72 -10.57 -6.21
C VAL A 20 11.00 -9.75 -6.02
N ALA A 21 11.50 -9.09 -7.06
CA ALA A 21 12.68 -8.23 -6.97
C ALA A 21 12.46 -7.01 -6.05
N GLU A 22 11.21 -6.58 -5.89
CA GLU A 22 10.84 -5.47 -5.00
C GLU A 22 10.62 -5.91 -3.54
N ILE A 23 10.65 -7.22 -3.26
CA ILE A 23 10.49 -7.75 -1.90
C ILE A 23 11.84 -7.76 -1.18
N ASP A 24 11.92 -7.02 -0.08
CA ASP A 24 13.05 -7.11 0.86
C ASP A 24 12.99 -8.45 1.64
N PRO A 25 13.98 -9.35 1.49
CA PRO A 25 14.03 -10.62 2.22
C PRO A 25 14.05 -10.44 3.75
N ALA A 26 14.60 -9.33 4.24
CA ALA A 26 14.60 -9.02 5.67
C ALA A 26 13.17 -8.73 6.17
N GLN A 27 12.38 -7.97 5.40
CA GLN A 27 10.97 -7.74 5.71
C GLN A 27 10.18 -9.06 5.69
N MET A 28 10.43 -9.94 4.72
CA MET A 28 9.81 -11.26 4.70
C MET A 28 10.14 -12.12 5.92
N ALA A 29 11.38 -12.06 6.39
CA ALA A 29 11.79 -12.77 7.60
C ALA A 29 11.09 -12.24 8.85
N ILE A 30 10.81 -10.94 8.93
CA ILE A 30 10.04 -10.31 10.02
C ILE A 30 8.56 -10.72 9.92
N THR A 31 7.92 -10.55 8.76
CA THR A 31 6.50 -10.90 8.55
C THR A 31 6.23 -12.39 8.82
N ARG A 32 7.18 -13.28 8.50
CA ARG A 32 7.07 -14.72 8.80
C ARG A 32 7.00 -15.04 10.28
N LYS A 33 7.57 -14.20 11.16
CA LYS A 33 7.51 -14.38 12.62
C LYS A 33 6.18 -13.93 13.24
N LEU A 34 5.37 -13.17 12.49
CA LEU A 34 4.10 -12.64 12.98
C LEU A 34 2.96 -13.66 12.82
N THR A 35 2.12 -13.76 13.84
CA THR A 35 0.83 -14.48 13.76
C THR A 35 -0.12 -13.76 12.80
N PRO A 36 -1.17 -14.43 12.30
CA PRO A 36 -2.19 -13.78 11.47
C PRO A 36 -2.78 -12.52 12.13
N ALA A 37 -3.06 -12.57 13.43
CA ALA A 37 -3.57 -11.43 14.18
C ALA A 37 -2.57 -10.25 14.22
N GLN A 38 -1.28 -10.54 14.42
CA GLN A 38 -0.23 -9.50 14.41
C GLN A 38 -0.06 -8.89 13.02
N ARG A 39 -0.16 -9.68 11.95
CA ARG A 39 -0.13 -9.16 10.57
C ARG A 39 -1.34 -8.26 10.30
N PHE A 40 -2.52 -8.63 10.79
CA PHE A 40 -3.71 -7.80 10.68
C PHE A 40 -3.53 -6.46 11.41
N GLN A 41 -2.99 -6.48 12.64
CA GLN A 41 -2.68 -5.25 13.37
C GLN A 41 -1.62 -4.39 12.68
N GLN A 42 -0.60 -5.02 12.07
CA GLN A 42 0.39 -4.30 11.26
C GLN A 42 -0.29 -3.60 10.07
N MET A 43 -1.19 -4.28 9.36
CA MET A 43 -1.95 -3.70 8.25
C MET A 43 -2.81 -2.52 8.70
N LEU A 44 -3.56 -2.65 9.81
CA LEU A 44 -4.35 -1.55 10.36
C LEU A 44 -3.48 -0.34 10.70
N SER A 45 -2.32 -0.58 11.32
CA SER A 45 -1.35 0.48 11.66
C SER A 45 -0.82 1.20 10.41
N MET A 46 -0.59 0.46 9.32
CA MET A 46 -0.18 1.04 8.04
C MET A 46 -1.29 1.89 7.42
N ILE A 47 -2.55 1.46 7.51
CA ILE A 47 -3.71 2.23 7.03
C ILE A 47 -3.80 3.55 7.82
N ASP A 48 -3.76 3.49 9.15
CA ASP A 48 -3.81 4.70 9.99
C ASP A 48 -2.66 5.68 9.67
N PHE A 49 -1.45 5.16 9.43
CA PHE A 49 -0.31 5.97 9.03
C PHE A 49 -0.55 6.68 7.70
N VAL A 50 -0.99 5.95 6.67
CA VAL A 50 -1.25 6.50 5.33
C VAL A 50 -2.37 7.54 5.38
N GLU A 51 -3.44 7.27 6.14
CA GLU A 51 -4.53 8.24 6.35
C GLU A 51 -4.03 9.50 7.06
N GLY A 52 -3.16 9.36 8.06
CA GLY A 52 -2.52 10.48 8.74
C GLY A 52 -1.66 11.33 7.80
N VAL A 53 -0.86 10.71 6.93
CA VAL A 53 -0.07 11.42 5.91
C VAL A 53 -0.96 12.15 4.92
N ALA A 54 -2.03 11.51 4.45
CA ALA A 54 -2.99 12.12 3.54
C ALA A 54 -3.71 13.32 4.20
N ALA A 55 -4.12 13.18 5.46
CA ALA A 55 -4.72 14.26 6.24
C ALA A 55 -3.74 15.43 6.42
N HIS A 56 -2.48 15.16 6.73
CA HIS A 56 -1.45 16.19 6.84
C HIS A 56 -1.25 16.96 5.53
N ARG A 57 -1.17 16.25 4.39
CA ARG A 57 -1.08 16.89 3.06
C ARG A 57 -2.34 17.70 2.73
N LEU A 58 -3.51 17.26 3.16
CA LEU A 58 -4.75 18.01 3.01
C LEU A 58 -4.70 19.31 3.81
N GLN A 59 -4.25 19.29 5.06
CA GLN A 59 -4.07 20.50 5.87
C GLN A 59 -3.07 21.48 5.25
N GLN A 60 -1.98 21.00 4.65
CA GLN A 60 -1.03 21.88 3.95
C GLN A 60 -1.68 22.64 2.79
N ARG A 61 -2.68 22.04 2.13
CA ARG A 61 -3.43 22.66 1.02
C ARG A 61 -4.62 23.49 1.51
N ARG A 62 -5.16 23.15 2.68
CA ARG A 62 -6.35 23.73 3.29
C ARG A 62 -6.08 24.02 4.77
N PRO A 63 -5.31 25.07 5.09
CA PRO A 63 -4.88 25.37 6.46
C PRO A 63 -6.05 25.69 7.40
N GLU A 64 -7.22 26.02 6.85
CA GLU A 64 -8.46 26.23 7.61
C GLU A 64 -8.98 24.95 8.28
N LEU A 65 -8.54 23.77 7.82
CA LEU A 65 -8.97 22.48 8.37
C LEU A 65 -8.14 22.10 9.59
N SER A 66 -8.82 21.76 10.67
CA SER A 66 -8.19 21.05 11.79
C SER A 66 -7.75 19.64 11.37
N LYS A 67 -6.84 19.05 12.15
CA LYS A 67 -6.31 17.71 11.87
C LYS A 67 -7.41 16.66 11.85
N ILE A 68 -8.39 16.79 12.73
CA ILE A 68 -9.53 15.87 12.87
C ILE A 68 -10.45 15.99 11.65
N GLU A 69 -10.72 17.21 11.17
CA GLU A 69 -11.54 17.42 9.97
C GLU A 69 -10.88 16.86 8.72
N ALA A 70 -9.58 17.14 8.54
CA ALA A 70 -8.82 16.58 7.44
C ALA A 70 -8.82 15.03 7.45
N LEU A 71 -8.63 14.43 8.63
CA LEU A 71 -8.68 12.97 8.79
C LEU A 71 -10.07 12.40 8.47
N ARG A 72 -11.14 13.06 8.95
CA ARG A 72 -12.53 12.64 8.67
C ARG A 72 -12.83 12.68 7.17
N ILE A 73 -12.35 13.69 6.45
CA ILE A 73 -12.53 13.82 5.00
C ILE A 73 -11.82 12.67 4.26
N ILE A 74 -10.57 12.37 4.62
CA ILE A 74 -9.80 11.27 4.02
C ILE A 74 -10.48 9.92 4.27
N ARG A 75 -10.89 9.65 5.52
CA ARG A 75 -11.57 8.39 5.88
C ARG A 75 -12.88 8.20 5.14
N ARG A 76 -13.70 9.26 5.02
CA ARG A 76 -14.95 9.20 4.25
C ARG A 76 -14.67 8.83 2.80
N ARG A 77 -13.72 9.53 2.16
CA ARG A 77 -13.33 9.26 0.77
C ARG A 77 -12.86 7.82 0.56
N ASN A 78 -12.13 7.24 1.50
CA ASN A 78 -11.63 5.87 1.39
C ASN A 78 -12.72 4.82 1.63
N ALA A 79 -13.75 5.13 2.42
CA ALA A 79 -14.89 4.24 2.64
C ALA A 79 -15.83 4.16 1.43
N ASP A 80 -15.75 5.12 0.52
CA ASP A 80 -16.57 5.21 -0.69
C ASP A 80 -15.92 4.52 -1.93
N LEU A 81 -14.79 3.82 -1.76
CA LEU A 81 -14.07 3.06 -2.80
C LEU A 81 -14.33 1.55 -2.68
#